data_AF-A0A1C3KRX7-F1
#
_entry.id   AF-A0A1C3KRX7-F1
#
_cell.length_a   1.000
_cell.length_b   1.000
_cell.length_c   1.000
_cell.angle_alpha   90.00
_cell.angle_beta   90.00
_cell.angle_gamma   90.00
#
_symmetry.space_group_name_H-M   'P 1'
#
loop_
_entity.id
_entity.type
_entity.pdbx_description
1 polymer ?
#
loop_
_entity_poly.entity_id
_entity_poly.type
_entity_poly.pdbx_seq_one_letter_code
_entity_poly.pdbx_strand_id
1 'polypeptide(L)'
;MIALRLFSCSIATGQCPSFFPQRRFKSHLNSVSILQQFYNRLPIRKKYIKAIKKGTLIWDKGQVKIPPLKIEGYDPPKKCLSPLVKNRNNQYRGKFQNLKAHRVEFQD
;
A
#
# COMPACT_ATOMS: atom_id res chain seq x y z
N MET A 1 -28.23 40.64 -59.80
CA MET A 1 -28.05 39.30 -60.41
C MET A 1 -27.24 38.45 -59.46
N ILE A 2 -27.88 37.51 -58.78
CA ILE A 2 -27.26 36.69 -57.71
C ILE A 2 -27.03 35.29 -58.29
N ALA A 3 -25.76 34.86 -58.33
CA ALA A 3 -25.36 33.54 -58.82
C ALA A 3 -25.31 32.55 -57.65
N LEU A 4 -26.23 31.59 -57.62
CA LEU A 4 -26.20 30.47 -56.67
C LEU A 4 -25.31 29.36 -57.24
N ARG A 5 -24.17 29.09 -56.58
CA ARG A 5 -23.33 27.93 -56.90
C ARG A 5 -23.95 26.69 -56.28
N LEU A 6 -24.42 25.77 -57.12
CA LEU A 6 -24.89 24.45 -56.73
C LEU A 6 -23.71 23.63 -56.19
N PHE A 7 -23.79 23.25 -54.92
CA PHE A 7 -22.83 22.38 -54.25
C PHE A 7 -23.14 20.93 -54.66
N SER A 8 -22.29 20.33 -55.48
CA SER A 8 -22.38 18.91 -55.84
C SER A 8 -21.83 18.06 -54.70
N CYS A 9 -22.72 17.48 -53.90
CA CYS A 9 -22.40 16.47 -52.90
C CYS A 9 -22.35 15.09 -53.58
N SER A 10 -21.15 14.64 -53.93
CA SER A 10 -20.93 13.28 -54.44
C SER A 10 -20.93 12.29 -53.29
N ILE A 11 -21.99 11.46 -53.20
CA ILE A 11 -22.08 10.34 -52.27
C ILE A 11 -21.14 9.23 -52.75
N ALA A 12 -19.96 9.13 -52.13
CA ALA A 12 -19.08 7.99 -52.31
C ALA A 12 -19.53 6.85 -51.37
N THR A 13 -20.16 5.83 -51.93
CA THR A 13 -20.34 4.52 -51.29
C THR A 13 -18.99 3.82 -51.21
N GLY A 14 -18.49 3.55 -50.00
CA GLY A 14 -17.20 2.87 -49.87
C GLY A 14 -16.87 2.40 -48.46
N GLN A 15 -17.32 1.18 -48.16
CA GLN A 15 -16.71 0.22 -47.23
C GLN A 15 -16.70 0.58 -45.74
N CYS A 16 -17.49 -0.17 -44.96
CA CYS A 16 -17.32 -0.28 -43.51
C CYS A 16 -15.94 -0.88 -43.23
N PRO A 17 -15.01 -0.20 -42.54
CA PRO A 17 -13.88 -0.90 -41.96
C PRO A 17 -14.47 -1.81 -40.88
N SER A 18 -14.23 -3.11 -41.00
CA SER A 18 -14.44 -4.07 -39.94
C SER A 18 -13.66 -3.60 -38.70
N PHE A 19 -14.34 -2.90 -37.80
CA PHE A 19 -13.80 -2.55 -36.49
C PHE A 19 -13.82 -3.82 -35.65
N PHE A 20 -12.91 -4.75 -35.97
CA PHE A 20 -12.51 -5.76 -35.00
C PHE A 20 -11.90 -4.97 -33.85
N PRO A 21 -12.49 -4.95 -32.64
CA PRO A 21 -11.77 -4.44 -31.50
C PRO A 21 -10.59 -5.40 -31.34
N GLN A 22 -9.41 -4.98 -31.79
CA GLN A 22 -8.17 -5.62 -31.40
C GLN A 22 -8.16 -5.58 -29.88
N ARG A 23 -8.54 -6.69 -29.24
CA ARG A 23 -8.24 -6.91 -27.83
C ARG A 23 -6.73 -7.01 -27.77
N ARG A 24 -6.07 -5.85 -27.67
CA ARG A 24 -4.66 -5.78 -27.32
C ARG A 24 -4.59 -6.36 -25.91
N PHE A 25 -4.19 -7.62 -25.80
CA PHE A 25 -3.67 -8.12 -24.55
C PHE A 25 -2.52 -7.20 -24.19
N LYS A 26 -2.64 -6.55 -23.04
CA LYS A 26 -1.73 -5.49 -22.61
C LYS A 26 -0.34 -6.11 -22.46
N SER A 27 0.49 -5.97 -23.48
CA SER A 27 1.87 -6.45 -23.46
C SER A 27 2.63 -5.67 -22.39
N HIS A 28 3.39 -6.41 -21.62
CA HIS A 28 3.93 -6.10 -20.30
C HIS A 28 5.09 -5.08 -20.34
N LEU A 29 4.94 -3.95 -21.05
CA LEU A 29 6.00 -2.94 -21.21
C LEU A 29 6.19 -2.05 -19.97
N ASN A 30 5.18 -1.97 -19.08
CA ASN A 30 5.16 -1.11 -17.88
C ASN A 30 4.57 -1.84 -16.67
N SER A 31 4.96 -3.10 -16.49
CA SER A 31 4.47 -3.94 -15.42
C SER A 31 5.20 -3.66 -14.11
N VAL A 32 4.65 -2.79 -13.32
CA VAL A 32 5.06 -2.65 -11.94
C VAL A 32 4.61 -3.90 -11.17
N SER A 33 5.45 -4.48 -10.33
CA SER A 33 5.04 -5.64 -9.49
C SER A 33 3.81 -5.28 -8.67
N ILE A 34 2.92 -6.25 -8.39
CA ILE A 34 1.68 -6.00 -7.62
C ILE A 34 1.97 -5.30 -6.29
N LEU A 35 3.06 -5.70 -5.63
CA LEU A 35 3.54 -5.09 -4.39
C LEU A 35 3.96 -3.63 -4.59
N GLN A 36 4.67 -3.33 -5.68
CA GLN A 36 5.07 -1.96 -6.00
C GLN A 36 3.86 -1.11 -6.43
N GLN A 37 2.84 -1.69 -7.09
CA GLN A 37 1.57 -1.02 -7.36
C GLN A 37 0.84 -0.67 -6.07
N PHE A 38 0.82 -1.57 -5.08
CA PHE A 38 0.26 -1.31 -3.75
C PHE A 38 0.91 -0.08 -3.11
N TYR A 39 2.25 -0.04 -3.06
CA TYR A 39 2.95 1.10 -2.47
C TYR A 39 2.74 2.41 -3.22
N ASN A 40 2.66 2.37 -4.55
CA ASN A 40 2.42 3.56 -5.37
C ASN A 40 1.00 4.14 -5.17
N ARG A 41 0.03 3.34 -4.71
CA ARG A 41 -1.34 3.79 -4.42
C ARG A 41 -1.49 4.44 -3.04
N LEU A 42 -0.51 4.31 -2.14
CA LEU A 42 -0.62 4.87 -0.80
C LEU A 42 -0.53 6.41 -0.82
N PRO A 43 -1.49 7.14 -0.22
CA PRO A 43 -1.51 8.61 -0.22
C PRO A 43 -0.56 9.19 0.85
N ILE A 44 0.70 8.76 0.85
CA ILE A 44 1.72 9.15 1.83
C ILE A 44 3.02 9.58 1.17
N ARG A 45 3.79 10.41 1.88
CA ARG A 45 5.10 10.87 1.40
C ARG A 45 6.05 9.69 1.18
N LYS A 46 6.89 9.78 0.14
CA LYS A 46 7.89 8.75 -0.24
C LYS A 46 8.78 8.29 0.91
N LYS A 47 9.09 9.18 1.89
CA LYS A 47 9.87 8.82 3.08
C LYS A 47 9.23 7.71 3.90
N TYR A 48 7.91 7.73 4.07
CA TYR A 48 7.17 6.71 4.82
C TYR A 48 7.01 5.43 4.01
N ILE A 49 6.82 5.54 2.69
CA ILE A 49 6.81 4.37 1.80
C ILE A 49 8.14 3.61 1.90
N LYS A 50 9.28 4.32 1.90
CA LYS A 50 10.61 3.70 2.09
C LYS A 50 10.73 2.99 3.44
N ALA A 51 10.24 3.61 4.52
CA ALA A 51 10.24 3.00 5.85
C ALA A 51 9.35 1.75 5.92
N ILE A 52 8.17 1.78 5.30
CA ILE A 52 7.27 0.62 5.21
C ILE A 52 7.90 -0.51 4.40
N LYS A 53 8.52 -0.20 3.25
CA LYS A 53 9.27 -1.18 2.45
C LYS A 53 10.43 -1.81 3.23
N LYS A 54 11.09 -1.03 4.09
CA LYS A 54 12.17 -1.49 4.97
C LYS A 54 11.65 -2.35 6.13
N GLY A 55 10.35 -2.28 6.45
CA GLY A 55 9.74 -2.96 7.60
C GLY A 55 9.86 -2.19 8.92
N THR A 56 10.31 -0.93 8.91
CA THR A 56 10.43 -0.13 10.14
C THR A 56 9.12 0.53 10.58
N LEU A 57 8.17 0.69 9.65
CA LEU A 57 6.83 1.25 9.89
C LEU A 57 5.76 0.40 9.20
N ILE A 58 4.54 0.44 9.71
CA ILE A 58 3.39 -0.29 9.17
C ILE A 58 2.35 0.71 8.67
N TRP A 59 1.74 0.42 7.51
CA TRP A 59 0.54 1.11 7.06
C TRP A 59 -0.69 0.34 7.52
N ASP A 60 -1.49 0.93 8.41
CA ASP A 60 -2.69 0.30 8.95
C ASP A 60 -3.83 1.31 9.09
N LYS A 61 -5.05 0.94 8.67
CA LYS A 61 -6.28 1.76 8.74
C LYS A 61 -6.09 3.22 8.29
N GLY A 62 -5.32 3.46 7.23
CA GLY A 62 -5.09 4.80 6.68
C GLY A 62 -4.04 5.64 7.42
N GLN A 63 -3.30 5.05 8.36
CA GLN A 63 -2.27 5.74 9.14
C GLN A 63 -0.95 4.96 9.13
N VAL A 64 0.17 5.70 9.16
CA VAL A 64 1.50 5.12 9.39
C VAL A 64 1.68 4.90 10.89
N LYS A 65 1.90 3.67 11.31
CA LYS A 65 2.08 3.26 12.71
C LYS A 65 3.45 2.63 12.93
N ILE A 66 3.93 2.69 14.17
CA ILE A 66 5.09 1.94 14.62
C ILE A 66 4.66 0.46 14.77
N PRO A 67 5.46 -0.51 14.33
CA PRO A 67 5.21 -1.92 14.59
C PRO A 67 5.03 -2.18 16.10
N PRO A 68 4.29 -3.22 16.49
CA PRO A 68 4.22 -3.59 17.90
C PRO A 68 5.63 -3.91 18.42
N LEU A 69 6.01 -3.23 19.50
CA LEU A 69 7.31 -3.42 20.16
C LEU A 69 7.09 -4.25 21.43
N LYS A 70 7.97 -5.22 21.64
CA LYS A 70 8.13 -5.96 22.88
C LYS A 70 9.22 -5.25 23.70
N ILE A 71 8.85 -4.76 24.88
CA ILE A 71 9.79 -4.13 25.80
C ILE A 71 9.98 -5.11 26.96
N GLU A 72 11.23 -5.43 27.30
CA GLU A 72 11.51 -6.30 28.44
C GLU A 72 10.87 -5.76 29.73
N GLY A 73 10.20 -6.62 30.51
CA GLY A 73 9.59 -6.22 31.78
C GLY A 73 8.36 -5.29 31.67
N TYR A 74 7.89 -4.99 30.46
CA TYR A 74 6.60 -4.33 30.25
C TYR A 74 5.72 -5.22 29.39
N ASP A 75 4.46 -5.38 29.79
CA ASP A 75 3.50 -6.08 28.97
C ASP A 75 3.12 -5.20 27.76
N PRO A 76 2.94 -5.81 26.58
CA PRO A 76 2.41 -5.11 25.42
C PRO A 76 1.06 -4.47 25.77
N PRO A 77 0.70 -3.32 25.15
CA PRO A 77 -0.62 -2.74 25.32
C PRO A 77 -1.72 -3.78 25.05
N LYS A 78 -2.79 -3.81 25.84
CA LYS A 78 -3.89 -4.81 25.73
C LYS A 78 -4.42 -5.00 24.30
N LYS A 79 -4.42 -3.94 23.48
CA LYS A 79 -4.82 -3.95 22.06
C LYS A 79 -3.92 -4.77 21.14
N CYS A 80 -2.68 -5.03 21.55
CA CYS A 80 -1.69 -5.83 20.82
C CYS A 80 -1.65 -7.28 21.32
N LEU A 81 -2.37 -7.61 22.39
CA LEU A 81 -2.41 -8.95 22.96
C LEU A 81 -3.57 -9.75 22.35
N SER A 82 -3.32 -11.03 22.06
CA SER A 82 -4.38 -11.95 21.66
C SER A 82 -5.37 -12.14 22.82
N PRO A 83 -6.68 -12.24 22.57
CA PRO A 83 -7.71 -12.45 23.61
C PRO A 83 -7.46 -13.70 24.48
N LEU A 84 -6.70 -14.66 23.96
CA LEU A 84 -6.36 -15.92 24.63
C LEU A 84 -5.17 -15.78 25.61
N VAL A 85 -4.39 -14.70 25.50
CA VAL A 85 -3.20 -14.49 26.31
C VAL A 85 -3.60 -13.82 27.63
N LYS A 86 -3.49 -14.56 28.74
CA LYS A 86 -3.65 -14.00 30.09
C LYS A 86 -2.57 -12.93 30.32
N ASN A 87 -2.99 -11.69 30.59
CA ASN A 87 -2.09 -10.61 31.03
C ASN A 87 -1.32 -11.08 32.27
N ARG A 88 -0.03 -11.37 32.14
CA ARG A 88 0.85 -11.61 33.27
C ARG A 88 1.49 -10.28 33.60
N ASN A 89 1.09 -9.61 34.69
CA ASN A 89 1.75 -8.39 35.17
C ASN A 89 3.25 -8.68 35.38
N ASN A 90 4.07 -8.42 34.36
CA ASN A 90 5.48 -8.79 34.34
C ASN A 90 6.33 -7.74 35.08
N GLN A 91 5.93 -7.37 36.30
CA GLN A 91 6.77 -6.54 37.16
C GLN A 91 8.05 -7.29 37.50
N TYR A 92 9.18 -6.62 37.31
CA TYR A 92 10.49 -7.16 37.64
C TYR A 92 10.57 -7.49 39.15
N ARG A 93 10.83 -8.75 39.49
CA ARG A 93 10.94 -9.24 40.88
C ARG A 93 12.37 -9.57 41.33
N GLY A 94 13.39 -9.23 40.52
CA GLY A 94 14.78 -9.53 40.83
C GLY A 94 15.45 -8.52 41.78
N LYS A 95 16.70 -8.80 42.18
CA LYS A 95 17.52 -7.85 42.94
C LYS A 95 17.91 -6.64 42.07
N PHE A 96 18.23 -5.50 42.70
CA PHE A 96 18.65 -4.28 42.00
C PHE A 96 19.87 -4.52 41.09
N GLN A 97 20.82 -5.35 41.53
CA GLN A 97 22.03 -5.71 40.77
C GLN A 97 21.74 -6.41 39.43
N ASN A 98 20.56 -7.04 39.31
CA ASN A 98 20.14 -7.76 38.13
C ASN A 98 19.29 -6.89 37.18
N LEU A 99 19.01 -5.62 37.54
CA LEU A 99 18.32 -4.68 36.65
C LEU A 99 19.24 -4.36 35.47
N LYS A 100 18.80 -4.73 34.28
CA LYS A 100 19.40 -4.30 33.02
C LYS A 100 18.52 -3.22 32.39
N ALA A 101 19.10 -2.38 31.56
CA ALA A 101 18.32 -1.49 30.71
C ALA A 101 17.35 -2.33 29.87
N HIS A 102 16.09 -1.90 29.80
CA HIS A 102 15.05 -2.62 29.07
C HIS A 102 15.44 -2.79 27.59
N ARG A 103 15.52 -4.04 27.11
CA ARG A 103 15.67 -4.28 25.67
C ARG A 103 14.34 -4.07 24.97
N VAL A 104 14.42 -3.50 23.78
CA VAL A 104 13.28 -3.24 22.89
C VAL A 104 13.46 -4.12 21.65
N GLU A 105 12.52 -5.02 21.45
CA GLU A 105 12.48 -5.96 20.32
C GLU A 105 11.17 -5.76 19.55
N PHE A 106 11.11 -6.22 18.30
CA PHE A 106 9.83 -6.31 17.59
C PHE A 106 9.04 -7.49 18.13
N GLN A 107 7.72 -7.32 18.25
CA GLN A 107 6.83 -8.41 18.65
C GLN A 107 6.43 -9.22 17.40
N ASP A 108 6.67 -10.54 17.43
CA ASP A 108 6.25 -11.49 16.38
C ASP A 108 4.74 -11.77 16.41
#